data_AF-A0AAD7W2X0-F1
#
_entry.id   AF-A0AAD7W2X0-F1
#
_cell.length_a   1.000
_cell.length_b   1.000
_cell.length_c   1.000
_cell.angle_alpha   90.00
_cell.angle_beta   90.00
_cell.angle_gamma   90.00
#
_symmetry.space_group_name_H-M   'P 1'
#
loop_
_entity.id
_entity.type
_entity.pdbx_description
1 polymer ?
#
loop_
_entity_poly.entity_id
_entity_poly.type
_entity_poly.pdbx_seq_one_letter_code
_entity_poly.pdbx_strand_id
1 'polypeptide(L)'
;DGGLLINNPTALAVHECKCLWPNTPLQCVVSLGTGRFESMGKSSTAYSSLKAKITNVISSATDTEEVHTMLDALLPPDTYFRFNPHMSEDIALDESRRERLNALQAEGSRYLERNEDKLRKAAGVLLLEKSSIQRLAEWLRLKADMYDGMPFSKL
;
A
#
# COMPACT_ATOMS: atom_id res chain seq x y z
N ASP A 1 4.46 -16.71 -9.05
CA ASP A 1 4.78 -15.43 -8.42
C ASP A 1 3.48 -14.65 -8.22
N GLY A 2 3.21 -14.16 -7.02
CA GLY A 2 2.04 -13.32 -6.74
C GLY A 2 2.07 -11.98 -7.50
N GLY A 3 3.26 -11.55 -7.95
CA GLY A 3 3.45 -10.35 -8.78
C GLY A 3 2.92 -10.46 -10.21
N LEU A 4 2.51 -11.66 -10.66
CA LEU A 4 1.97 -11.86 -12.01
C LEU A 4 0.52 -11.34 -12.18
N LEU A 5 -0.17 -11.10 -11.06
CA LEU A 5 -1.59 -10.69 -11.02
C LEU A 5 -1.84 -9.45 -10.17
N ILE A 6 -0.99 -9.14 -9.17
CA ILE A 6 -1.15 -7.99 -8.29
C ILE A 6 0.23 -7.39 -7.97
N ASN A 7 0.64 -6.35 -8.69
CA ASN A 7 1.91 -5.64 -8.44
C ASN A 7 1.81 -4.61 -7.29
N ASN A 8 0.61 -4.47 -6.68
CA ASN A 8 0.38 -3.72 -5.46
C ASN A 8 -0.68 -4.43 -4.60
N PRO A 9 -0.27 -5.24 -3.59
CA PRO A 9 -1.21 -6.04 -2.80
C PRO A 9 -2.04 -5.21 -1.81
N THR A 10 -1.87 -3.89 -1.75
CA THR A 10 -2.52 -3.06 -0.73
C THR A 10 -4.05 -3.13 -0.80
N ALA A 11 -4.65 -3.14 -1.99
CA ALA A 11 -6.12 -3.26 -2.10
C ALA A 11 -6.64 -4.58 -1.54
N LEU A 12 -5.95 -5.68 -1.83
CA LEU A 12 -6.29 -7.00 -1.31
C LEU A 12 -6.10 -7.05 0.21
N ALA A 13 -4.98 -6.53 0.73
CA ALA A 13 -4.72 -6.48 2.17
C ALA A 13 -5.79 -5.65 2.92
N VAL A 14 -6.20 -4.50 2.36
CA VAL A 14 -7.28 -3.68 2.93
C VAL A 14 -8.61 -4.43 2.93
N HIS A 15 -8.90 -5.17 1.86
CA HIS A 15 -10.10 -6.01 1.77
C HIS A 15 -10.09 -7.12 2.83
N GLU A 16 -9.00 -7.86 2.95
CA GLU A 16 -8.84 -8.93 3.95
C GLU A 16 -8.93 -8.40 5.38
N CYS A 17 -8.32 -7.23 5.67
CA CYS A 17 -8.47 -6.56 6.96
C CYS A 17 -9.92 -6.23 7.28
N LYS A 18 -10.71 -5.77 6.31
CA LYS A 18 -12.15 -5.53 6.50
C LYS A 18 -12.96 -6.81 6.68
N CYS A 19 -12.56 -7.91 6.06
CA CYS A 19 -13.20 -9.22 6.30
C CYS A 19 -12.95 -9.73 7.71
N LEU A 20 -11.72 -9.57 8.22
CA LEU A 20 -11.35 -9.99 9.58
C LEU A 20 -11.92 -9.05 10.65
N TRP A 21 -11.94 -7.75 10.38
CA TRP A 21 -12.36 -6.71 11.32
C TRP A 21 -13.30 -5.70 10.67
N PRO A 22 -14.56 -6.08 10.37
CA PRO A 22 -15.49 -5.25 9.60
C PRO A 22 -15.84 -3.92 10.28
N ASN A 23 -15.71 -3.87 11.60
CA ASN A 23 -16.06 -2.71 12.41
C ASN A 23 -14.86 -2.00 13.04
N THR A 24 -13.64 -2.32 12.58
CA THR A 24 -12.41 -1.69 13.07
C THR A 24 -11.89 -0.75 11.99
N PRO A 25 -11.80 0.56 12.27
CA PRO A 25 -11.25 1.50 11.30
C PRO A 25 -9.75 1.24 11.09
N LEU A 26 -9.30 1.41 9.84
CA LEU A 26 -7.88 1.42 9.54
C LEU A 26 -7.28 2.75 9.98
N GLN A 27 -6.24 2.70 10.81
CA GLN A 27 -5.53 3.90 11.27
C GLN A 27 -4.53 4.38 10.22
N CYS A 28 -3.71 3.46 9.71
CA CYS A 28 -2.63 3.78 8.78
C CYS A 28 -2.33 2.59 7.88
N VAL A 29 -2.15 2.87 6.59
CA VAL A 29 -1.73 1.93 5.57
C VAL A 29 -0.53 2.53 4.86
N VAL A 30 0.63 1.89 5.00
CA VAL A 30 1.85 2.28 4.30
C VAL A 30 2.12 1.27 3.20
N SER A 31 2.16 1.74 1.96
CA SER A 31 2.45 0.93 0.78
C SER A 31 3.80 1.32 0.21
N LEU A 32 4.71 0.35 0.08
CA LEU A 32 6.07 0.56 -0.40
C LEU A 32 6.21 -0.06 -1.79
N GLY A 33 6.69 0.74 -2.74
CA GLY A 33 7.03 0.30 -4.09
C GLY A 33 8.55 0.16 -4.25
N THR A 34 8.96 -0.67 -5.19
CA THR A 34 10.37 -0.93 -5.51
C THR A 34 10.95 0.09 -6.49
N GLY A 35 10.21 1.14 -6.83
CA GLY A 35 10.60 2.15 -7.81
C GLY A 35 9.75 2.10 -9.08
N ARG A 36 9.59 3.26 -9.72
CA ARG A 36 9.00 3.41 -11.06
C ARG A 36 10.00 4.07 -12.00
N PHE A 37 10.21 3.48 -13.16
CA PHE A 37 11.04 4.06 -14.22
C PHE A 37 10.12 4.55 -15.35
N GLU A 38 10.26 5.82 -15.73
CA GLU A 38 9.58 6.40 -16.90
C GLU A 38 10.61 6.66 -17.99
N SER A 39 10.57 5.85 -19.06
CA SER A 39 11.42 6.11 -20.22
C SER A 39 10.95 7.38 -20.93
N MET A 40 11.77 8.44 -20.91
CA MET A 40 11.58 9.63 -21.74
C MET A 40 11.70 9.26 -23.23
N GLY A 41 10.59 8.83 -23.83
CA GLY A 41 10.35 8.73 -25.27
C GLY A 41 10.84 7.47 -25.98
N LYS A 42 9.93 6.49 -26.21
CA LYS A 42 9.88 5.68 -27.45
C LYS A 42 8.44 5.28 -27.78
N SER A 43 7.81 6.07 -28.66
CA SER A 43 6.84 5.55 -29.61
C SER A 43 7.59 4.66 -30.63
N SER A 44 7.60 3.34 -30.44
CA SER A 44 8.02 2.43 -31.51
C SER A 44 7.27 1.11 -31.43
N THR A 45 6.32 0.99 -32.34
CA THR A 45 5.45 -0.14 -32.65
C THR A 45 6.24 -1.41 -32.98
N ALA A 46 5.61 -2.55 -32.66
CA ALA A 46 5.86 -3.91 -33.19
C ALA A 46 6.91 -4.77 -32.49
N TYR A 47 6.55 -5.39 -31.37
CA TYR A 47 6.55 -6.86 -31.23
C TYR A 47 5.41 -7.26 -30.26
N SER A 48 4.42 -7.98 -30.78
CA SER A 48 3.27 -8.61 -30.08
C SER A 48 2.22 -7.65 -29.48
N SER A 49 1.29 -7.17 -30.32
CA SER A 49 0.13 -6.37 -29.88
C SER A 49 -0.87 -7.12 -28.98
N LEU A 50 -0.88 -8.46 -28.94
CA LEU A 50 -1.73 -9.21 -28.01
C LEU A 50 -1.06 -9.37 -26.65
N LYS A 51 0.23 -9.70 -26.56
CA LYS A 51 0.97 -9.72 -25.29
C LYS A 51 1.16 -8.31 -24.75
N ALA A 52 1.34 -7.29 -25.58
CA ALA A 52 1.39 -5.89 -25.13
C ALA A 52 0.00 -5.33 -24.78
N LYS A 53 -1.11 -5.81 -25.39
CA LYS A 53 -2.46 -5.45 -24.93
C LYS A 53 -2.91 -6.26 -23.73
N ILE A 54 -2.53 -7.53 -23.60
CA ILE A 54 -2.81 -8.33 -22.41
C ILE A 54 -1.90 -7.87 -21.28
N THR A 55 -0.61 -7.60 -21.51
CA THR A 55 0.25 -6.92 -20.53
C THR A 55 -0.25 -5.52 -20.29
N ASN A 56 -0.70 -4.70 -21.25
CA ASN A 56 -1.29 -3.40 -20.93
C ASN A 56 -2.68 -3.49 -20.29
N VAL A 57 -3.46 -4.56 -20.46
CA VAL A 57 -4.76 -4.75 -19.79
C VAL A 57 -4.55 -5.37 -18.39
N ILE A 58 -3.57 -6.25 -18.25
CA ILE A 58 -3.10 -6.78 -16.96
C ILE A 58 -2.35 -5.67 -16.20
N SER A 59 -1.56 -4.82 -16.86
CA SER A 59 -0.87 -3.62 -16.34
C SER A 59 -1.79 -2.42 -16.19
N SER A 60 -2.92 -2.37 -16.90
CA SER A 60 -4.00 -1.41 -16.63
C SER A 60 -4.92 -1.93 -15.52
N ALA A 61 -4.95 -3.24 -15.23
CA ALA A 61 -5.56 -3.82 -14.04
C ALA A 61 -4.58 -3.95 -12.85
N THR A 62 -3.29 -3.79 -13.11
CA THR A 62 -2.18 -3.72 -12.12
C THR A 62 -1.48 -2.35 -12.20
N ASP A 63 -2.21 -1.33 -12.64
CA ASP A 63 -1.70 0.03 -12.64
C ASP A 63 -1.62 0.47 -11.18
N THR A 64 -0.41 0.52 -10.67
CA THR A 64 -0.14 0.78 -9.26
C THR A 64 -0.64 2.17 -8.82
N GLU A 65 -0.89 3.05 -9.78
CA GLU A 65 -1.45 4.40 -9.57
C GLU A 65 -2.99 4.40 -9.50
N GLU A 66 -3.70 3.47 -10.15
CA GLU A 66 -5.17 3.37 -10.07
C GLU A 66 -5.59 2.84 -8.69
N VAL A 67 -4.91 1.81 -8.18
CA VAL A 67 -5.09 1.34 -6.80
C VAL A 67 -4.73 2.43 -5.80
N HIS A 68 -3.66 3.21 -6.07
CA HIS A 68 -3.31 4.34 -5.23
C HIS A 68 -4.43 5.38 -5.20
N THR A 69 -4.95 5.78 -6.36
CA THR A 69 -6.03 6.76 -6.52
C THR A 69 -7.33 6.28 -5.89
N MET A 70 -7.68 5.00 -6.08
CA MET A 70 -8.88 4.39 -5.50
C MET A 70 -8.78 4.31 -3.98
N LEU A 71 -7.64 3.89 -3.42
CA LEU A 71 -7.44 3.84 -1.98
C LEU A 71 -7.40 5.24 -1.36
N ASP A 72 -6.79 6.21 -2.03
CA ASP A 72 -6.76 7.61 -1.60
C ASP A 72 -8.18 8.22 -1.58
N ALA A 73 -9.03 7.86 -2.56
CA ALA A 73 -10.41 8.32 -2.63
C ALA A 73 -11.36 7.61 -1.65
N LEU A 74 -11.11 6.33 -1.33
CA LEU A 74 -12.01 5.51 -0.52
C LEU A 74 -11.63 5.47 0.97
N LEU A 75 -10.36 5.71 1.32
CA LEU A 75 -9.93 5.75 2.70
C LEU A 75 -10.07 7.17 3.26
N PRO A 76 -10.28 7.32 4.58
CA PRO A 76 -10.29 8.63 5.19
C PRO A 76 -8.96 9.36 4.94
N PRO A 77 -8.97 10.71 4.92
CA PRO A 77 -7.75 11.49 4.81
C PRO A 77 -6.69 11.01 5.80
N ASP A 78 -5.43 11.02 5.38
CA ASP A 78 -4.27 10.66 6.21
C ASP A 78 -4.24 9.20 6.68
N THR A 79 -5.00 8.32 6.03
CA THR A 79 -4.98 6.88 6.33
C THR A 79 -4.03 6.11 5.41
N TYR A 80 -3.71 6.63 4.21
CA TYR A 80 -2.95 5.89 3.21
C TYR A 80 -1.72 6.66 2.71
N PHE A 81 -0.56 6.00 2.74
CA PHE A 81 0.72 6.57 2.33
C PHE A 81 1.44 5.62 1.36
N ARG A 82 1.56 6.02 0.10
CA ARG A 82 2.36 5.29 -0.92
C ARG A 82 3.75 5.91 -1.08
N PHE A 83 4.80 5.13 -0.90
CA PHE A 83 6.18 5.52 -1.19
C PHE A 83 6.68 4.68 -2.36
N ASN A 84 6.92 5.32 -3.49
CA ASN A 84 7.40 4.67 -4.70
C ASN A 84 8.36 5.63 -5.44
N PRO A 85 9.69 5.47 -5.31
CA PRO A 85 10.65 6.39 -5.89
C PRO A 85 10.57 6.40 -7.41
N HIS A 86 10.80 7.56 -8.06
CA HIS A 86 11.17 7.55 -9.46
C HIS A 86 12.64 7.16 -9.59
N MET A 87 12.89 6.09 -10.34
CA MET A 87 14.23 5.58 -10.59
C MET A 87 14.80 6.18 -11.87
N SER A 88 16.11 6.42 -11.87
CA SER A 88 16.83 6.99 -13.02
C SER A 88 17.09 5.98 -14.14
N GLU A 89 17.15 4.69 -13.82
CA GLU A 89 17.42 3.59 -14.75
C GLU A 89 16.41 2.44 -14.57
N ASP A 90 16.20 1.69 -15.65
CA ASP A 90 15.45 0.43 -15.62
C ASP A 90 16.40 -0.69 -15.15
N ILE A 91 16.27 -1.08 -13.88
CA ILE A 91 17.10 -2.11 -13.26
C ILE A 91 16.33 -3.43 -13.22
N ALA A 92 16.91 -4.46 -13.83
CA ALA A 92 16.32 -5.80 -13.88
C ALA A 92 16.18 -6.41 -12.48
N LEU A 93 15.14 -7.23 -12.30
CA LEU A 93 14.83 -7.88 -11.02
C LEU A 93 15.92 -8.86 -10.55
N ASP A 94 16.69 -9.42 -11.46
CA ASP A 94 17.80 -10.34 -11.19
C ASP A 94 19.15 -9.62 -11.00
N GLU A 95 19.16 -8.28 -10.97
CA GLU A 95 20.36 -7.51 -10.69
C GLU A 95 20.83 -7.69 -9.24
N SER A 96 22.07 -8.16 -9.10
CA SER A 96 22.67 -8.45 -7.79
C SER A 96 24.02 -7.76 -7.59
N ARG A 97 24.50 -6.96 -8.54
CA ARG A 97 25.78 -6.25 -8.43
C ARG A 97 25.67 -5.16 -7.37
N ARG A 98 26.61 -5.17 -6.42
CA ARG A 98 26.66 -4.22 -5.30
C ARG A 98 26.61 -2.77 -5.75
N GLU A 99 27.29 -2.43 -6.83
CA GLU A 99 27.30 -1.07 -7.38
C GLU A 99 25.90 -0.58 -7.77
N ARG A 100 25.09 -1.46 -8.39
CA ARG A 100 23.72 -1.16 -8.78
C ARG A 100 22.78 -1.09 -7.58
N LEU A 101 22.93 -1.99 -6.61
CA LEU A 101 22.17 -1.95 -5.37
C LEU A 101 22.46 -0.68 -4.54
N ASN A 102 23.73 -0.28 -4.47
CA ASN A 102 24.13 0.96 -3.80
C ASN A 102 23.53 2.19 -4.50
N ALA A 103 23.47 2.20 -5.83
CA ALA A 103 22.82 3.27 -6.59
C ALA A 103 21.31 3.35 -6.27
N LEU A 104 20.60 2.20 -6.27
CA LEU A 104 19.20 2.12 -5.87
C LEU A 104 18.97 2.63 -4.45
N GLN A 105 19.82 2.25 -3.50
CA GLN A 105 19.73 2.73 -2.12
C GLN A 105 19.93 4.24 -2.04
N ALA A 106 20.92 4.79 -2.76
CA ALA A 106 21.16 6.22 -2.79
C ALA A 106 19.99 7.01 -3.40
N GLU A 107 19.36 6.48 -4.44
CA GLU A 107 18.13 7.06 -5.01
C GLU A 107 16.95 6.99 -4.05
N GLY A 108 16.77 5.86 -3.36
CA GLY A 108 15.76 5.70 -2.32
C GLY A 108 15.93 6.72 -1.19
N SER A 109 17.16 6.91 -0.68
CA SER A 109 17.45 7.91 0.35
C SER A 109 17.13 9.33 -0.12
N ARG A 110 17.57 9.70 -1.33
CA ARG A 110 17.26 11.02 -1.91
C ARG A 110 15.75 11.24 -2.10
N TYR A 111 15.01 10.21 -2.46
CA TYR A 111 13.55 10.28 -2.54
C TYR A 111 12.93 10.55 -1.17
N LEU A 112 13.37 9.84 -0.12
CA LEU A 112 12.88 10.05 1.24
C LEU A 112 13.19 11.46 1.75
N GLU A 113 14.39 11.97 1.52
CA GLU A 113 14.78 13.35 1.87
C GLU A 113 13.86 14.38 1.21
N ARG A 114 13.56 14.22 -0.09
CA ARG A 114 12.62 15.10 -0.81
C ARG A 114 11.18 14.99 -0.34
N ASN A 115 10.81 13.87 0.29
CA ASN A 115 9.46 13.57 0.75
C ASN A 115 9.39 13.53 2.29
N GLU A 116 10.29 14.24 2.98
CA GLU A 116 10.41 14.18 4.43
C GLU A 116 9.09 14.52 5.14
N ASP A 117 8.36 15.52 4.65
CA ASP A 117 7.06 15.91 5.22
C ASP A 117 6.03 14.78 5.16
N LYS A 118 5.97 14.07 4.03
CA LYS A 118 5.09 12.91 3.85
C LYS A 118 5.51 11.76 4.77
N LEU A 119 6.82 11.53 4.92
CA LEU A 119 7.36 10.53 5.84
C LEU A 119 7.03 10.87 7.31
N ARG A 120 7.22 12.12 7.72
CA ARG A 120 6.86 12.61 9.06
C ARG A 120 5.38 12.48 9.32
N LYS A 121 4.53 12.80 8.34
CA LYS A 121 3.08 12.64 8.45
C LYS A 121 2.69 11.18 8.64
N ALA A 122 3.22 10.28 7.81
CA ALA A 122 2.97 8.85 7.92
C ALA A 122 3.42 8.30 9.30
N ALA A 123 4.61 8.67 9.75
CA ALA A 123 5.13 8.30 11.07
C ALA A 123 4.25 8.85 12.20
N GLY A 124 3.81 10.10 12.09
CA GLY A 124 2.90 10.73 13.05
C GLY A 124 1.60 9.95 13.20
N VAL A 125 0.93 9.62 12.09
CA VAL A 125 -0.31 8.83 12.09
C VAL A 125 -0.08 7.41 12.60
N LEU A 126 1.01 6.77 12.20
CA LEU A 126 1.35 5.41 12.62
C LEU A 126 1.59 5.32 14.14
N LEU A 127 2.18 6.36 14.73
CA LEU A 127 2.50 6.45 16.15
C LEU A 127 1.38 7.06 17.00
N LEU A 128 0.23 7.40 16.42
CA LEU A 128 -0.91 7.88 17.19
C LEU A 128 -1.34 6.81 18.20
N GLU A 129 -1.31 7.17 19.48
CA GLU A 129 -1.84 6.35 20.53
C GLU A 129 -3.37 6.45 20.60
N LYS A 130 -4.01 5.33 20.96
CA LYS A 130 -5.43 5.33 21.27
C LYS A 130 -5.71 6.27 22.43
N SER A 131 -6.67 7.17 22.25
CA SER A 131 -7.14 8.07 23.31
C SER A 131 -7.79 7.28 24.45
N SER A 132 -7.84 7.86 25.66
CA SER A 132 -8.50 7.22 26.81
C SER A 132 -9.97 6.87 26.53
N ILE A 133 -10.65 7.71 25.75
CA ILE A 133 -12.04 7.50 25.32
C ILE A 133 -12.13 6.30 24.38
N GLN A 134 -11.23 6.20 23.39
CA GLN A 134 -11.17 5.05 22.49
C GLN A 134 -10.89 3.75 23.26
N ARG A 135 -9.94 3.77 24.19
CA ARG A 135 -9.62 2.60 25.04
C ARG A 135 -10.84 2.16 25.87
N LEU A 136 -11.58 3.12 26.44
CA LEU A 136 -12.80 2.81 27.20
C LEU A 136 -13.92 2.26 26.30
N ALA A 137 -14.14 2.86 25.12
CA ALA A 137 -15.14 2.40 24.18
C ALA A 137 -14.83 0.98 23.67
N GLU A 138 -13.57 0.69 23.34
CA GLU A 138 -13.12 -0.65 22.99
C GLU A 138 -13.28 -1.64 24.14
N TRP A 139 -12.97 -1.24 25.38
CA TRP A 139 -13.18 -2.08 26.55
C TRP A 139 -14.66 -2.41 26.79
N LEU A 140 -15.55 -1.42 26.66
CA LEU A 140 -16.99 -1.64 26.78
C LEU A 140 -17.51 -2.58 25.69
N ARG A 141 -17.04 -2.38 24.45
CA ARG A 141 -17.37 -3.24 23.32
C ARG A 141 -16.90 -4.68 23.55
N LEU A 142 -15.65 -4.85 23.98
CA LEU A 142 -15.10 -6.16 24.33
C LEU A 142 -15.92 -6.84 25.42
N LYS A 143 -16.36 -6.08 26.44
CA LYS A 143 -17.24 -6.62 27.49
C LYS A 143 -18.58 -7.05 26.92
N ALA A 144 -19.23 -6.23 26.10
CA ALA A 144 -20.49 -6.60 25.45
C ALA A 144 -20.36 -7.89 24.63
N ASP A 145 -19.33 -7.99 23.78
CA ASP A 145 -19.07 -9.17 22.95
C ASP A 145 -18.81 -10.44 23.80
N MET A 146 -18.17 -10.30 24.98
CA MET A 146 -17.97 -11.41 25.92
C MET A 146 -19.30 -11.88 26.57
N TYR A 147 -20.25 -10.98 26.80
CA TYR A 147 -21.52 -11.31 27.44
C TYR A 147 -22.60 -11.79 26.44
N ASP A 148 -22.53 -11.36 25.18
CA ASP A 148 -23.44 -11.82 24.10
C ASP A 148 -23.32 -13.32 23.78
N GLY A 149 -22.22 -13.97 24.20
CA GLY A 149 -21.99 -15.40 24.06
C GLY A 149 -22.35 -16.25 25.29
N MET A 150 -22.74 -15.67 26.43
CA MET A 150 -23.07 -16.44 27.63
C MET A 150 -24.58 -16.76 27.74
N PRO A 151 -24.96 -18.00 28.08
CA PRO A 151 -26.34 -18.45 28.12
C PRO A 151 -27.09 -17.98 29.39
N PHE A 152 -27.05 -16.69 29.70
CA PHE A 152 -27.74 -16.13 30.88
C PHE A 152 -29.10 -15.47 30.56
N SER A 153 -29.59 -15.57 29.33
CA SER A 153 -30.91 -15.02 28.94
C SER A 153 -32.10 -15.99 29.09
N LYS A 154 -31.95 -17.07 29.86
CA LYS A 154 -33.07 -17.94 30.28
C LYS A 154 -33.03 -18.18 31.79
N LEU A 155 -33.56 -17.23 32.55
CA LEU A 155 -34.04 -17.43 33.91
C LEU A 155 -35.23 -16.51 34.14
#